data_AF-A0A0V0QWL4-F1
#
_entry.id   AF-A0A0V0QWL4-F1
#
_cell.length_a   1.000
_cell.length_b   1.000
_cell.length_c   1.000
_cell.angle_alpha   90.00
_cell.angle_beta   90.00
_cell.angle_gamma   90.00
#
_symmetry.space_group_name_H-M   'P 1'
#
loop_
_entity.id
_entity.type
_entity.pdbx_description
1 polymer ?
#
loop_
_entity_poly.entity_id
_entity_poly.type
_entity_poly.pdbx_seq_one_letter_code
_entity_poly.pdbx_strand_id
1 'polypeptide(L)'
;MEEDKKKKDLIKIEIMDQGFELLDFITYFDQQHPEADSDLEKVNYEILENIINEFKDQYFSTQLSEFRKSNIEEDSNTNDDELNQSNDKKNQNDLNQNNRQIRKQQQQQQNYDTAILSEDNSEISRKSYQNNQLKNSSVQRRFNDFLRFRETLQKFFPEKIIPPISAKKNIRNLQESYLSKRKKVLENFLQYIVYDLTLVSSSLVSDFLQVQNVDVYSELLNKRYQNQKEIQHFGLNQFQTLNGKVIVNANELKYYSKYAQIYENYQKEIENVYKFIKKKSKKLQQQLIAFQDQLAEITDKFTKLEQITQQFNENQFIKQEENFQFTQKIYQNLSNFTQNWCNCFHEQSDLLNKNFHTFFRFQTKQNETIKEFNKQRNNVENLYMNEYKKCYRKNPQYLKNSNNNTQSTSSRNSFISNTNTNYSELEFQNDDNINNKNINNIEIFYEQNQNNLEMPMEAANQIFYYNQNLKILGQTYGIISEKYYEHIQQNQHIKNKLYIDNINELLRNFNSITSDMHLKNADIQTNLDQKLDKTNIILQYNLFIENLQRESNIQKLQDQLINSSKNQINQKNPENNLNYSQKQQQQIENKNRSKLLSNNEIIGQKNQQRVINFNVNK
;
A
#
# COMPACT_ATOMS: atom_id res chain seq x y z
N MET A 1 -20.96 4.71 -38.48
CA MET A 1 -19.52 4.35 -38.61
C MET A 1 -18.58 5.41 -38.02
N GLU A 2 -18.45 6.62 -38.59
CA GLU A 2 -17.54 7.61 -37.98
C GLU A 2 -18.03 8.08 -36.60
N GLU A 3 -19.35 8.26 -36.46
CA GLU A 3 -19.98 8.65 -35.20
C GLU A 3 -19.87 7.57 -34.11
N ASP A 4 -20.19 6.31 -34.42
CA ASP A 4 -20.06 5.18 -33.49
C ASP A 4 -18.59 4.94 -33.07
N LYS A 5 -17.62 5.27 -33.93
CA LYS A 5 -16.21 5.33 -33.52
C LYS A 5 -15.96 6.45 -32.50
N LYS A 6 -16.47 7.66 -32.75
CA LYS A 6 -16.38 8.78 -31.78
C LYS A 6 -17.04 8.44 -30.44
N LYS A 7 -18.21 7.79 -30.42
CA LYS A 7 -18.88 7.31 -29.21
C LYS A 7 -18.02 6.30 -28.43
N LYS A 8 -17.45 5.30 -29.13
CA LYS A 8 -16.57 4.27 -28.53
C LYS A 8 -15.25 4.86 -28.01
N ASP A 9 -14.66 5.82 -28.73
CA ASP A 9 -13.47 6.55 -28.27
C ASP A 9 -13.80 7.45 -27.07
N LEU A 10 -14.96 8.13 -27.03
CA LEU A 10 -15.42 8.95 -25.91
C LEU A 10 -15.59 8.12 -24.63
N ILE A 11 -16.35 7.01 -24.67
CA ILE A 11 -16.55 6.12 -23.50
C ILE A 11 -15.19 5.60 -23.00
N LYS A 12 -14.30 5.20 -23.91
CA LYS A 12 -12.98 4.71 -23.54
C LYS A 12 -12.15 5.80 -22.83
N ILE A 13 -12.14 7.03 -23.34
CA ILE A 13 -11.37 8.14 -22.75
C ILE A 13 -11.96 8.57 -21.40
N GLU A 14 -13.28 8.75 -21.33
CA GLU A 14 -13.94 9.41 -20.20
C GLU A 14 -14.39 8.45 -19.08
N ILE A 15 -14.65 7.18 -19.40
CA ILE A 15 -14.99 6.14 -18.41
C ILE A 15 -13.73 5.30 -18.11
N MET A 16 -13.23 4.56 -19.11
CA MET A 16 -12.21 3.51 -18.88
C MET A 16 -10.83 4.08 -18.53
N ASP A 17 -10.34 5.09 -19.26
CA ASP A 17 -8.99 5.64 -19.05
C ASP A 17 -8.88 6.54 -17.81
N GLN A 18 -9.99 7.14 -17.36
CA GLN A 18 -10.09 7.81 -16.05
C GLN A 18 -10.10 6.79 -14.90
N GLY A 19 -10.68 5.61 -15.13
CA GLY A 19 -10.67 4.47 -14.23
C GLY A 19 -12.01 4.20 -13.52
N PHE A 20 -13.12 4.61 -14.13
CA PHE A 20 -14.46 4.16 -13.74
C PHE A 20 -14.73 2.75 -14.29
N GLU A 21 -15.56 1.96 -13.61
CA GLU A 21 -15.94 0.65 -14.12
C GLU A 21 -16.96 0.76 -15.26
N LEU A 22 -16.69 0.07 -16.37
CA LEU A 22 -17.57 0.11 -17.55
C LEU A 22 -18.95 -0.50 -17.25
N LEU A 23 -19.03 -1.47 -16.35
CA LEU A 23 -20.28 -2.12 -15.96
C LEU A 23 -21.18 -1.18 -15.17
N ASP A 24 -20.62 -0.35 -14.28
CA ASP A 24 -21.36 0.68 -13.55
C ASP A 24 -21.93 1.73 -14.50
N PHE A 25 -21.13 2.17 -15.49
CA PHE A 25 -21.59 3.10 -16.53
C PHE A 25 -22.73 2.51 -17.37
N ILE A 26 -22.62 1.25 -17.82
CA ILE A 26 -23.69 0.57 -18.56
C ILE A 26 -24.96 0.45 -17.70
N THR A 27 -24.82 0.02 -16.44
CA THR A 27 -25.95 -0.10 -15.51
C THR A 27 -26.66 1.24 -15.28
N TYR A 28 -25.90 2.33 -15.18
CA TYR A 28 -26.45 3.68 -15.08
C TYR A 28 -27.12 4.15 -16.38
N PHE A 29 -26.48 3.91 -17.53
CA PHE A 29 -27.02 4.24 -18.85
C PHE A 29 -28.37 3.55 -19.10
N ASP A 30 -28.46 2.25 -18.81
CA ASP A 30 -29.70 1.47 -18.93
C ASP A 30 -30.81 1.98 -17.98
N GLN A 31 -30.45 2.50 -16.80
CA GLN A 31 -31.40 3.08 -15.84
C GLN A 31 -31.94 4.44 -16.31
N GLN A 32 -31.11 5.31 -16.91
CA GLN A 32 -31.55 6.62 -17.40
C GLN A 32 -32.24 6.55 -18.77
N HIS A 33 -31.91 5.54 -19.59
CA HIS A 33 -32.44 5.39 -20.95
C HIS A 33 -33.02 3.98 -21.22
N PRO A 34 -34.07 3.56 -20.49
CA PRO A 34 -34.73 2.27 -20.72
C PRO A 34 -35.30 2.14 -22.14
N GLU A 35 -35.70 3.27 -22.75
CA GLU A 35 -36.20 3.36 -24.13
C GLU A 35 -35.14 2.97 -25.20
N ALA A 36 -33.86 2.88 -24.85
CA ALA A 36 -32.77 2.63 -25.81
C ALA A 36 -32.58 1.14 -26.16
N ASP A 37 -33.22 0.20 -25.44
CA ASP A 37 -32.96 -1.26 -25.51
C ASP A 37 -31.46 -1.59 -25.32
N SER A 38 -30.78 -0.89 -24.40
CA SER A 38 -29.31 -0.95 -24.19
C SER A 38 -28.46 -0.66 -25.43
N ASP A 39 -29.06 -0.15 -26.52
CA ASP A 39 -28.38 0.07 -27.79
C ASP A 39 -27.72 1.45 -27.83
N LEU A 40 -26.51 1.48 -27.29
CA LEU A 40 -25.58 2.61 -27.27
C LEU A 40 -25.31 3.23 -28.65
N GLU A 41 -25.60 2.54 -29.76
CA GLU A 41 -25.43 3.09 -31.11
C GLU A 41 -26.54 4.08 -31.48
N LYS A 42 -27.76 3.93 -30.91
CA LYS A 42 -28.93 4.79 -31.16
C LYS A 42 -28.85 6.17 -30.49
N VAL A 43 -28.09 6.31 -29.40
CA VAL A 43 -28.00 7.58 -28.65
C VAL A 43 -27.07 8.57 -29.35
N ASN A 44 -27.52 9.80 -29.58
CA ASN A 44 -26.71 10.87 -30.19
C ASN A 44 -25.46 11.16 -29.33
N TYR A 45 -24.34 11.49 -29.97
CA TYR A 45 -23.07 11.80 -29.30
C TYR A 45 -23.21 12.85 -28.18
N GLU A 46 -23.95 13.94 -28.40
CA GLU A 46 -24.17 15.00 -27.39
C GLU A 46 -24.94 14.49 -26.17
N ILE A 47 -25.90 13.58 -26.38
CA ILE A 47 -26.67 12.96 -25.28
C ILE A 47 -25.76 12.00 -24.51
N LEU A 48 -24.93 11.22 -25.20
CA LEU A 48 -23.94 10.33 -24.58
C LEU A 48 -22.92 11.10 -23.73
N GLU A 49 -22.45 12.26 -24.20
CA GLU A 49 -21.54 13.13 -23.45
C GLU A 49 -22.18 13.66 -22.15
N ASN A 50 -23.46 14.04 -22.21
CA ASN A 50 -24.22 14.43 -21.01
C ASN A 50 -24.39 13.26 -20.02
N ILE A 51 -24.82 12.08 -20.48
CA ILE A 51 -24.96 10.88 -19.62
C ILE A 51 -23.62 10.52 -18.95
N ILE A 52 -22.51 10.62 -19.68
CA ILE A 52 -21.16 10.38 -19.15
C ILE A 52 -20.81 11.36 -18.02
N ASN A 53 -21.25 12.62 -18.10
CA ASN A 53 -21.01 13.61 -17.05
C ASN A 53 -21.93 13.40 -15.84
N GLU A 54 -23.22 13.17 -16.05
CA GLU A 54 -24.18 12.86 -14.97
C GLU A 54 -23.78 11.57 -14.21
N PHE A 55 -23.30 10.54 -14.94
CA PHE A 55 -22.73 9.33 -14.35
C PHE A 55 -21.58 9.63 -13.39
N LYS A 56 -20.62 10.46 -13.81
CA LYS A 56 -19.45 10.80 -12.97
C LYS A 56 -19.90 11.52 -11.69
N ASP A 57 -20.81 12.47 -11.80
CA ASP A 57 -21.32 13.23 -10.66
C ASP A 57 -22.09 12.34 -9.66
N GLN A 58 -22.91 11.41 -10.17
CA GLN A 58 -23.56 10.40 -9.33
C GLN A 58 -22.55 9.43 -8.70
N TYR A 59 -21.56 8.95 -9.47
CA TYR A 59 -20.54 8.02 -8.98
C TYR A 59 -19.74 8.62 -7.82
N PHE A 60 -19.26 9.87 -7.97
CA PHE A 60 -18.55 10.57 -6.89
C PHE A 60 -19.46 10.83 -5.68
N SER A 61 -20.73 11.17 -5.89
CA SER A 61 -21.70 11.38 -4.81
C SER A 61 -21.96 10.09 -4.01
N THR A 62 -22.11 8.95 -4.69
CA THR A 62 -22.30 7.63 -4.07
C THR A 62 -21.07 7.24 -3.25
N GLN A 63 -19.88 7.28 -3.84
CA GLN A 63 -18.61 6.97 -3.17
C GLN A 63 -18.37 7.85 -1.93
N LEU A 64 -18.68 9.15 -2.01
CA LEU A 64 -18.57 10.06 -0.87
C LEU A 64 -19.59 9.74 0.24
N SER A 65 -20.76 9.21 -0.12
CA SER A 65 -21.78 8.78 0.86
C SER A 65 -21.42 7.47 1.55
N GLU A 66 -20.83 6.51 0.83
CA GLU A 66 -20.36 5.24 1.37
C GLU A 66 -19.18 5.46 2.34
N PHE A 67 -18.21 6.30 1.95
CA PHE A 67 -17.11 6.71 2.82
C PHE A 67 -17.57 7.45 4.09
N ARG A 68 -18.71 8.13 4.06
CA ARG A 68 -19.31 8.73 5.27
C ARG A 68 -20.01 7.70 6.14
N LYS A 69 -20.67 6.70 5.56
CA LYS A 69 -21.32 5.62 6.32
C LYS A 69 -20.29 4.75 7.04
N SER A 70 -19.21 4.35 6.37
CA SER A 70 -18.12 3.55 6.99
C SER A 70 -17.52 4.24 8.22
N ASN A 71 -17.43 5.57 8.21
CA ASN A 71 -16.87 6.33 9.33
C ASN A 71 -17.86 6.58 10.48
N ILE A 72 -19.17 6.38 10.27
CA ILE A 72 -20.21 6.54 11.30
C ILE A 72 -20.51 5.20 12.00
N GLU A 73 -20.32 4.08 11.29
CA GLU A 73 -20.49 2.73 11.86
C GLU A 73 -19.35 2.33 12.82
N GLU A 74 -18.19 3.01 12.81
CA GLU A 74 -17.13 2.80 13.80
C GLU A 74 -17.36 3.56 15.13
N ASP A 75 -18.02 4.72 15.12
CA ASP A 75 -18.26 5.56 16.31
C ASP A 75 -19.57 5.23 17.06
N SER A 76 -20.45 4.40 16.51
CA SER A 76 -21.79 4.12 17.08
C SER A 76 -21.87 2.93 18.03
N ASN A 77 -20.74 2.30 18.39
CA ASN A 77 -20.69 1.10 19.25
C ASN A 77 -20.36 1.38 20.74
N THR A 78 -20.41 2.64 21.16
CA THR A 78 -20.32 3.03 22.58
C THR A 78 -21.33 4.12 22.90
N ASN A 79 -22.54 3.74 23.32
CA ASN A 79 -23.41 4.45 24.29
C ASN A 79 -24.76 3.72 24.42
N ASP A 80 -24.84 2.77 25.35
CA ASP A 80 -26.11 2.30 25.95
C ASP A 80 -25.78 1.58 27.27
N ASP A 81 -25.47 2.34 28.33
CA ASP A 81 -25.34 1.80 29.69
C ASP A 81 -25.47 2.90 30.78
N GLU A 82 -26.61 3.62 30.79
CA GLU A 82 -27.06 4.38 31.97
C GLU A 82 -28.46 3.94 32.41
N LEU A 83 -28.54 2.85 33.21
CA LEU A 83 -29.24 2.81 34.50
C LEU A 83 -29.17 1.39 35.09
N ASN A 84 -28.41 1.19 36.18
CA ASN A 84 -28.84 0.48 37.41
C ASN A 84 -27.68 0.28 38.40
N GLN A 85 -27.60 1.14 39.41
CA GLN A 85 -26.74 0.88 40.58
C GLN A 85 -27.39 -0.17 41.50
N SER A 86 -26.99 -1.45 41.36
CA SER A 86 -26.86 -2.42 42.47
C SER A 86 -26.66 -3.86 41.98
N ASN A 87 -25.43 -4.41 42.03
CA ASN A 87 -25.15 -5.86 42.24
C ASN A 87 -23.64 -6.21 42.28
N ASP A 88 -22.88 -5.54 43.15
CA ASP A 88 -21.41 -5.51 43.10
C ASP A 88 -20.68 -6.73 43.72
N LYS A 89 -21.26 -7.95 43.62
CA LYS A 89 -20.68 -9.19 44.21
C LYS A 89 -20.77 -10.47 43.36
N LYS A 90 -21.25 -10.43 42.11
CA LYS A 90 -21.24 -11.61 41.21
C LYS A 90 -20.17 -11.56 40.11
N ASN A 91 -19.88 -10.41 39.51
CA ASN A 91 -19.02 -10.31 38.33
C ASN A 91 -17.52 -10.65 38.54
N GLN A 92 -17.02 -10.74 39.78
CA GLN A 92 -15.62 -11.14 40.02
C GLN A 92 -15.33 -12.63 39.81
N ASN A 93 -16.35 -13.50 39.81
CA ASN A 93 -16.12 -14.94 39.59
C ASN A 93 -16.02 -15.29 38.10
N ASP A 94 -16.86 -14.69 37.26
CA ASP A 94 -16.91 -15.01 35.82
C ASP A 94 -15.70 -14.44 35.06
N LEU A 95 -15.23 -13.24 35.45
CA LEU A 95 -13.97 -12.68 34.95
C LEU A 95 -12.76 -13.57 35.27
N ASN A 96 -12.79 -14.26 36.41
CA ASN A 96 -11.72 -15.19 36.82
C ASN A 96 -11.80 -16.55 36.11
N GLN A 97 -12.98 -16.98 35.65
CA GLN A 97 -13.11 -18.19 34.84
C GLN A 97 -12.63 -17.97 33.40
N ASN A 98 -13.02 -16.86 32.75
CA ASN A 98 -12.54 -16.53 31.40
C ASN A 98 -11.01 -16.36 31.34
N ASN A 99 -10.42 -15.64 32.30
CA ASN A 99 -8.96 -15.50 32.38
C ASN A 99 -8.22 -16.83 32.62
N ARG A 100 -8.86 -17.83 33.24
CA ARG A 100 -8.30 -19.19 33.39
C ARG A 100 -8.41 -20.01 32.10
N GLN A 101 -9.44 -19.82 31.27
CA GLN A 101 -9.54 -20.47 29.96
C GLN A 101 -8.53 -19.90 28.96
N ILE A 102 -8.40 -18.57 28.88
CA ILE A 102 -7.43 -17.88 28.02
C ILE A 102 -5.99 -18.34 28.33
N ARG A 103 -5.60 -18.41 29.62
CA ARG A 103 -4.27 -18.92 30.01
C ARG A 103 -4.05 -20.38 29.65
N LYS A 104 -5.09 -21.23 29.70
CA LYS A 104 -4.99 -22.64 29.27
C LYS A 104 -4.79 -22.78 27.77
N GLN A 105 -5.49 -21.99 26.95
CA GLN A 105 -5.28 -21.96 25.50
C GLN A 105 -3.87 -21.45 25.13
N GLN A 106 -3.40 -20.39 25.79
CA GLN A 106 -2.04 -19.87 25.59
C GLN A 106 -0.96 -20.90 25.97
N GLN A 107 -1.14 -21.64 27.08
CA GLN A 107 -0.23 -22.74 27.45
C GLN A 107 -0.30 -23.93 26.49
N GLN A 108 -1.46 -24.23 25.92
CA GLN A 108 -1.59 -25.27 24.89
C GLN A 108 -0.90 -24.87 23.57
N GLN A 109 -1.01 -23.62 23.14
CA GLN A 109 -0.25 -23.10 21.99
C GLN A 109 1.26 -23.12 22.25
N GLN A 110 1.73 -22.63 23.41
CA GLN A 110 3.15 -22.68 23.76
C GLN A 110 3.70 -24.11 23.80
N ASN A 111 2.93 -25.08 24.31
CA ASN A 111 3.33 -26.49 24.29
C ASN A 111 3.35 -27.08 22.86
N TYR A 112 2.44 -26.65 21.98
CA TYR A 112 2.42 -27.08 20.57
C TYR A 112 3.61 -26.52 19.79
N ASP A 113 3.93 -25.24 19.96
CA ASP A 113 5.10 -24.59 19.38
C ASP A 113 6.42 -25.21 19.90
N THR A 114 6.47 -25.55 21.20
CA THR A 114 7.64 -26.21 21.80
C THR A 114 7.80 -27.65 21.32
N ALA A 115 6.69 -28.38 21.08
CA ALA A 115 6.73 -29.73 20.54
C ALA A 115 7.26 -29.74 19.08
N ILE A 116 6.75 -28.85 18.23
CA ILE A 116 7.22 -28.69 16.83
C ILE A 116 8.71 -28.35 16.79
N LEU A 117 9.20 -27.52 17.72
CA LEU A 117 10.62 -27.20 17.82
C LEU A 117 11.49 -28.35 18.35
N SER A 118 10.92 -29.42 18.92
CA SER A 118 11.69 -30.45 19.63
C SER A 118 12.20 -31.60 18.74
N GLU A 119 11.51 -31.94 17.66
CA GLU A 119 11.87 -33.08 16.79
C GLU A 119 12.94 -32.74 15.73
N ASP A 120 13.11 -31.45 15.36
CA ASP A 120 13.97 -31.02 14.24
C ASP A 120 15.36 -30.47 14.64
N ASN A 121 15.66 -30.41 15.95
CA ASN A 121 16.84 -29.70 16.48
C ASN A 121 18.21 -30.29 16.10
N SER A 122 18.27 -31.55 15.65
CA SER A 122 19.53 -32.19 15.27
C SER A 122 20.11 -31.67 13.96
N GLU A 123 19.27 -31.21 13.03
CA GLU A 123 19.71 -30.69 11.73
C GLU A 123 19.93 -29.16 11.77
N ILE A 124 19.10 -28.43 12.52
CA ILE A 124 19.25 -26.98 12.77
C ILE A 124 20.60 -26.70 13.46
N SER A 125 21.00 -27.55 14.41
CA SER A 125 22.29 -27.43 15.11
C SER A 125 23.50 -27.57 14.17
N ARG A 126 23.41 -28.34 13.07
CA ARG A 126 24.51 -28.43 12.08
C ARG A 126 24.59 -27.20 11.19
N LYS A 127 23.45 -26.60 10.84
CA LYS A 127 23.38 -25.36 10.02
C LYS A 127 23.92 -24.12 10.79
N SER A 128 23.81 -24.10 12.12
CA SER A 128 24.30 -22.97 12.93
C SER A 128 25.83 -22.79 12.89
N TYR A 129 26.62 -23.87 12.81
CA TYR A 129 28.08 -23.80 12.79
C TYR A 129 28.65 -23.24 11.46
N GLN A 130 27.97 -23.45 10.33
CA GLN A 130 28.41 -22.86 9.05
C GLN A 130 28.16 -21.34 8.99
N ASN A 131 27.07 -20.86 9.61
CA ASN A 131 26.71 -19.44 9.58
C ASN A 131 27.70 -18.51 10.31
N ASN A 132 28.51 -19.00 11.24
CA ASN A 132 29.47 -18.16 11.95
C ASN A 132 30.78 -17.89 11.17
N GLN A 133 31.17 -18.74 10.21
CA GLN A 133 32.32 -18.44 9.33
C GLN A 133 31.99 -17.45 8.21
N LEU A 134 30.72 -17.35 7.81
CA LEU A 134 30.27 -16.48 6.72
C LEU A 134 30.19 -14.98 7.08
N LYS A 135 30.22 -14.62 8.37
CA LYS A 135 29.98 -13.24 8.83
C LYS A 135 30.92 -12.18 8.27
N ASN A 136 32.13 -12.55 7.81
CA ASN A 136 33.16 -11.62 7.36
C ASN A 136 33.63 -11.82 5.91
N SER A 137 33.04 -12.75 5.13
CA SER A 137 33.44 -12.98 3.73
C SER A 137 32.67 -12.09 2.76
N SER A 138 33.38 -11.23 2.02
CA SER A 138 32.81 -10.52 0.86
C SER A 138 33.31 -11.14 -0.45
N VAL A 139 32.39 -11.33 -1.40
CA VAL A 139 32.73 -11.75 -2.77
C VAL A 139 32.33 -10.67 -3.77
N GLN A 140 33.13 -10.48 -4.81
CA GLN A 140 32.79 -9.59 -5.92
C GLN A 140 32.20 -10.41 -7.08
N ARG A 141 31.12 -9.91 -7.66
CA ARG A 141 30.40 -10.52 -8.79
C ARG A 141 30.02 -9.45 -9.81
N ARG A 142 30.31 -9.72 -11.08
CA ARG A 142 29.90 -8.88 -12.21
C ARG A 142 28.45 -9.18 -12.56
N PHE A 143 27.78 -8.23 -13.19
CA PHE A 143 26.38 -8.40 -13.60
C PHE A 143 26.14 -9.59 -14.57
N ASN A 144 27.13 -9.96 -15.40
CA ASN A 144 27.05 -11.16 -16.24
C ASN A 144 27.08 -12.45 -15.42
N ASP A 145 27.70 -12.45 -14.24
CA ASP A 145 27.79 -13.62 -13.37
C ASP A 145 26.42 -13.93 -12.77
N PHE A 146 25.64 -12.88 -12.43
CA PHE A 146 24.23 -12.99 -12.03
C PHE A 146 23.32 -13.50 -13.16
N LEU A 147 23.55 -13.10 -14.41
CA LEU A 147 22.81 -13.63 -15.58
C LEU A 147 23.02 -15.14 -15.70
N ARG A 148 24.29 -15.57 -15.78
CA ARG A 148 24.66 -16.99 -15.84
C ARG A 148 24.18 -17.78 -14.63
N PHE A 149 24.27 -17.22 -13.42
CA PHE A 149 23.81 -17.83 -12.20
C PHE A 149 22.29 -18.06 -12.21
N ARG A 150 21.50 -17.06 -12.65
CA ARG A 150 20.05 -17.22 -12.83
C ARG A 150 19.71 -18.29 -13.88
N GLU A 151 20.36 -18.25 -15.04
CA GLU A 151 20.18 -19.26 -16.10
C GLU A 151 20.48 -20.67 -15.58
N THR A 152 21.54 -20.81 -14.77
CA THR A 152 21.91 -22.09 -14.16
C THR A 152 20.91 -22.51 -13.08
N LEU A 153 20.42 -21.59 -12.24
CA LEU A 153 19.33 -21.88 -11.29
C LEU A 153 18.07 -22.39 -12.00
N GLN A 154 17.65 -21.75 -13.10
CA GLN A 154 16.48 -22.20 -13.87
C GLN A 154 16.69 -23.59 -14.49
N LYS A 155 17.92 -23.92 -14.89
CA LYS A 155 18.30 -25.24 -15.43
C LYS A 155 18.32 -26.34 -14.36
N PHE A 156 18.72 -26.01 -13.12
CA PHE A 156 18.92 -26.98 -12.04
C PHE A 156 17.71 -27.13 -11.10
N PHE A 157 16.82 -26.13 -11.04
CA PHE A 157 15.62 -26.13 -10.21
C PHE A 157 14.37 -25.79 -11.05
N PRO A 158 14.01 -26.63 -12.05
CA PRO A 158 12.89 -26.38 -12.95
C PRO A 158 11.53 -26.32 -12.25
N GLU A 159 11.42 -26.82 -11.02
CA GLU A 159 10.25 -26.77 -10.15
C GLU A 159 10.13 -25.47 -9.33
N LYS A 160 11.14 -24.58 -9.39
CA LYS A 160 11.21 -23.33 -8.61
C LYS A 160 11.07 -22.09 -9.50
N ILE A 161 10.28 -21.12 -9.04
CA ILE A 161 10.22 -19.79 -9.69
C ILE A 161 11.51 -19.01 -9.36
N ILE A 162 12.44 -18.96 -10.30
CA ILE A 162 13.68 -18.20 -10.13
C ILE A 162 13.43 -16.69 -10.39
N PRO A 163 13.69 -15.80 -9.41
CA PRO A 163 13.29 -14.40 -9.47
C PRO A 163 13.87 -13.64 -10.69
N PRO A 164 13.21 -12.56 -11.14
CA PRO A 164 13.67 -11.76 -12.26
C PRO A 164 14.91 -10.93 -11.92
N ILE A 165 15.84 -10.85 -12.87
CA ILE A 165 16.90 -9.84 -12.87
C ILE A 165 16.64 -8.80 -13.97
N SER A 166 17.35 -7.67 -13.94
CA SER A 166 17.28 -6.72 -15.06
C SER A 166 17.84 -7.34 -16.33
N ALA A 167 17.17 -7.17 -17.49
CA ALA A 167 17.78 -7.54 -18.76
C ALA A 167 19.06 -6.72 -19.05
N LYS A 168 20.00 -7.33 -19.78
CA LYS A 168 21.19 -6.64 -20.30
C LYS A 168 20.75 -5.60 -21.34
N LYS A 169 20.84 -4.31 -21.00
CA LYS A 169 20.60 -3.22 -21.93
C LYS A 169 21.92 -2.69 -22.48
N ASN A 170 22.00 -2.47 -23.79
CA ASN A 170 23.13 -1.82 -24.48
C ASN A 170 23.09 -0.30 -24.26
N ILE A 171 23.20 0.14 -23.00
CA ILE A 171 23.25 1.56 -22.65
C ILE A 171 24.72 1.98 -22.68
N ARG A 172 25.08 2.91 -23.58
CA ARG A 172 26.44 3.44 -23.70
C ARG A 172 26.90 4.23 -22.47
N ASN A 173 25.95 4.76 -21.67
CA ASN A 173 26.22 5.60 -20.51
C ASN A 173 25.83 4.88 -19.20
N LEU A 174 26.82 4.43 -18.43
CA LEU A 174 26.66 3.79 -17.11
C LEU A 174 26.38 4.83 -16.00
N GLN A 175 25.28 5.57 -16.10
CA GLN A 175 24.92 6.55 -15.06
C GLN A 175 24.68 5.87 -13.69
N GLU A 176 25.13 6.49 -12.60
CA GLU A 176 25.02 5.89 -11.25
C GLU A 176 23.56 5.61 -10.86
N SER A 177 22.61 6.46 -11.26
CA SER A 177 21.18 6.23 -11.02
C SER A 177 20.66 4.93 -11.66
N TYR A 178 21.25 4.48 -12.77
CA TYR A 178 20.98 3.19 -13.39
C TYR A 178 21.70 2.04 -12.67
N LEU A 179 22.95 2.26 -12.23
CA LEU A 179 23.70 1.28 -11.47
C LEU A 179 23.05 0.98 -10.11
N SER A 180 22.63 2.00 -9.35
CA SER A 180 21.91 1.84 -8.08
C SER A 180 20.58 1.11 -8.25
N LYS A 181 19.80 1.43 -9.30
CA LYS A 181 18.57 0.70 -9.64
C LYS A 181 18.85 -0.77 -10.01
N ARG A 182 19.98 -1.06 -10.67
CA ARG A 182 20.40 -2.44 -10.96
C ARG A 182 20.87 -3.16 -9.69
N LYS A 183 21.70 -2.54 -8.84
CA LYS A 183 22.16 -3.07 -7.55
C LYS A 183 20.96 -3.50 -6.69
N LYS A 184 19.94 -2.65 -6.53
CA LYS A 184 18.71 -2.98 -5.78
C LYS A 184 17.94 -4.19 -6.34
N VAL A 185 17.87 -4.34 -7.67
CA VAL A 185 17.23 -5.52 -8.28
C VAL A 185 18.03 -6.80 -8.02
N LEU A 186 19.36 -6.73 -8.00
CA LEU A 186 20.23 -7.88 -7.67
C LEU A 186 20.16 -8.24 -6.18
N GLU A 187 20.07 -7.24 -5.31
CA GLU A 187 19.85 -7.41 -3.86
C GLU A 187 18.52 -8.14 -3.60
N ASN A 188 17.41 -7.64 -4.17
CA ASN A 188 16.11 -8.31 -4.09
C ASN A 188 16.19 -9.75 -4.65
N PHE A 189 16.83 -9.95 -5.80
CA PHE A 189 17.04 -11.29 -6.37
C PHE A 189 17.72 -12.23 -5.37
N LEU A 190 18.84 -11.81 -4.74
CA LEU A 190 19.54 -12.63 -3.74
C LEU A 190 18.72 -12.88 -2.48
N GLN A 191 17.98 -11.89 -1.99
CA GLN A 191 17.08 -12.07 -0.83
C GLN A 191 16.07 -13.19 -1.10
N TYR A 192 15.42 -13.18 -2.27
CA TYR A 192 14.49 -14.26 -2.65
C TYR A 192 15.17 -15.64 -2.78
N ILE A 193 16.41 -15.72 -3.26
CA ILE A 193 17.18 -16.98 -3.33
C ILE A 193 17.53 -17.49 -1.92
N VAL A 194 17.87 -16.60 -0.98
CA VAL A 194 18.23 -16.95 0.40
C VAL A 194 17.00 -17.37 1.23
N TYR A 195 15.81 -16.83 0.93
CA TYR A 195 14.56 -17.24 1.58
C TYR A 195 14.05 -18.63 1.13
N ASP A 196 14.46 -19.16 -0.02
CA ASP A 196 14.09 -20.50 -0.45
C ASP A 196 15.08 -21.54 0.10
N LEU A 197 14.63 -22.37 1.04
CA LEU A 197 15.44 -23.39 1.72
C LEU A 197 16.07 -24.41 0.75
N THR A 198 15.41 -24.72 -0.37
CA THR A 198 15.94 -25.64 -1.39
C THR A 198 17.05 -24.98 -2.20
N LEU A 199 16.91 -23.69 -2.53
CA LEU A 199 17.94 -22.97 -3.29
C LEU A 199 19.16 -22.67 -2.41
N VAL A 200 18.97 -22.14 -1.21
CA VAL A 200 20.07 -21.72 -0.31
C VAL A 200 20.93 -22.90 0.17
N SER A 201 20.37 -24.10 0.28
CA SER A 201 21.10 -25.32 0.62
C SER A 201 21.89 -25.92 -0.54
N SER A 202 21.72 -25.42 -1.76
CA SER A 202 22.45 -25.92 -2.93
C SER A 202 23.92 -25.50 -2.93
N SER A 203 24.80 -26.42 -3.35
CA SER A 203 26.21 -26.12 -3.60
C SER A 203 26.41 -25.00 -4.61
N LEU A 204 25.47 -24.83 -5.54
CA LEU A 204 25.50 -23.77 -6.55
C LEU A 204 25.32 -22.38 -5.94
N VAL A 205 24.38 -22.19 -5.01
CA VAL A 205 24.23 -20.92 -4.27
C VAL A 205 25.42 -20.69 -3.33
N SER A 206 25.91 -21.75 -2.69
CA SER A 206 27.13 -21.70 -1.85
C SER A 206 28.36 -21.25 -2.66
N ASP A 207 28.65 -21.89 -3.79
CA ASP A 207 29.75 -21.54 -4.71
C ASP A 207 29.63 -20.07 -5.17
N PHE A 208 28.41 -19.60 -5.48
CA PHE A 208 28.15 -18.21 -5.87
C PHE A 208 28.46 -17.20 -4.77
N LEU A 209 28.13 -17.51 -3.51
CA LEU A 209 28.28 -16.59 -2.38
C LEU A 209 29.66 -16.65 -1.70
N GLN A 210 30.41 -17.75 -1.84
CA GLN A 210 31.64 -17.99 -1.06
C GLN A 210 32.94 -17.91 -1.88
N VAL A 211 32.93 -18.25 -3.18
CA VAL A 211 34.17 -18.34 -3.97
C VAL A 211 34.72 -16.94 -4.30
N GLN A 212 35.77 -16.50 -3.62
CA GLN A 212 36.32 -15.14 -3.78
C GLN A 212 36.90 -14.89 -5.18
N ASN A 213 37.60 -15.87 -5.77
CA ASN A 213 38.24 -15.73 -7.08
C ASN A 213 37.21 -15.90 -8.22
N VAL A 214 37.06 -14.86 -9.05
CA VAL A 214 36.09 -14.80 -10.17
C VAL A 214 36.39 -15.80 -11.28
N ASP A 215 37.67 -16.08 -11.56
CA ASP A 215 38.08 -17.03 -12.58
C ASP A 215 37.82 -18.46 -12.13
N VAL A 216 38.11 -18.77 -10.85
CA VAL A 216 37.75 -20.06 -10.22
C VAL A 216 36.23 -20.26 -10.22
N TYR A 217 35.45 -19.24 -9.84
CA TYR A 217 33.98 -19.33 -9.91
C TYR A 217 33.49 -19.56 -11.36
N SER A 218 34.08 -18.88 -12.34
CA SER A 218 33.75 -19.06 -13.76
C SER A 218 34.11 -20.47 -14.27
N GLU A 219 35.26 -20.99 -13.85
CA GLU A 219 35.71 -22.35 -14.16
C GLU A 219 34.79 -23.40 -13.53
N LEU A 220 34.42 -23.22 -12.25
CA LEU A 220 33.45 -24.06 -11.56
C LEU A 220 32.10 -24.07 -12.30
N LEU A 221 31.59 -22.90 -12.70
CA LEU A 221 30.32 -22.81 -13.41
C LEU A 221 30.36 -23.54 -14.76
N ASN A 222 31.42 -23.32 -15.53
CA ASN A 222 31.57 -23.94 -16.85
C ASN A 222 31.78 -25.47 -16.73
N LYS A 223 32.72 -25.91 -15.87
CA LYS A 223 33.07 -27.33 -15.71
C LYS A 223 31.99 -28.15 -15.02
N ARG A 224 31.38 -27.65 -13.94
CA ARG A 224 30.33 -28.37 -13.19
C ARG A 224 28.97 -28.26 -13.86
N TYR A 225 28.52 -27.04 -14.19
CA TYR A 225 27.10 -26.81 -14.46
C TYR A 225 26.74 -26.57 -15.95
N GLN A 226 27.68 -26.09 -16.78
CA GLN A 226 27.44 -25.97 -18.23
C GLN A 226 27.69 -27.29 -18.96
N ASN A 227 28.81 -27.97 -18.67
CA ASN A 227 29.18 -29.24 -19.32
C ASN A 227 28.34 -30.44 -18.86
N GLN A 228 27.66 -30.36 -17.71
CA GLN A 228 26.53 -31.23 -17.45
C GLN A 228 25.46 -30.91 -18.51
N LYS A 229 25.21 -31.87 -19.42
CA LYS A 229 24.03 -31.88 -20.29
C LYS A 229 22.83 -31.49 -19.43
N GLU A 230 21.93 -30.64 -19.96
CA GLU A 230 20.63 -30.31 -19.32
C GLU A 230 20.12 -31.52 -18.57
N ILE A 231 19.95 -31.42 -17.24
CA ILE A 231 19.82 -32.57 -16.31
C ILE A 231 18.92 -33.59 -17.01
N GLN A 232 19.52 -34.67 -17.52
CA GLN A 232 18.87 -35.53 -18.49
C GLN A 232 17.87 -36.41 -17.75
N HIS A 233 16.74 -35.79 -17.46
CA HIS A 233 15.70 -36.22 -16.55
C HIS A 233 16.19 -36.29 -15.09
N PHE A 234 15.52 -35.55 -14.19
CA PHE A 234 15.56 -35.92 -12.78
C PHE A 234 14.98 -37.35 -12.66
N GLY A 235 15.84 -38.33 -12.41
CA GLY A 235 15.37 -39.68 -12.06
C GLY A 235 14.70 -39.65 -10.69
N LEU A 236 13.64 -40.43 -10.46
CA LEU A 236 12.93 -40.38 -9.16
C LEU A 236 13.72 -40.92 -7.98
N ASN A 237 14.80 -41.64 -8.26
CA ASN A 237 15.81 -41.94 -7.26
C ASN A 237 16.41 -40.66 -6.62
N GLN A 238 16.19 -39.48 -7.20
CA GLN A 238 16.55 -38.17 -6.65
C GLN A 238 15.38 -37.45 -5.96
N PHE A 239 14.13 -37.90 -6.14
CA PHE A 239 12.98 -37.32 -5.43
C PHE A 239 12.85 -37.93 -4.04
N GLN A 240 13.10 -37.12 -3.01
CA GLN A 240 12.82 -37.50 -1.64
C GLN A 240 11.31 -37.68 -1.46
N THR A 241 10.89 -38.91 -1.19
CA THR A 241 9.52 -39.25 -0.82
C THR A 241 9.48 -39.60 0.65
N LEU A 242 8.46 -39.13 1.37
CA LEU A 242 8.31 -39.39 2.81
C LEU A 242 8.32 -40.89 3.14
N ASN A 243 7.78 -41.72 2.24
CA ASN A 243 7.55 -43.15 2.47
C ASN A 243 8.25 -44.08 1.45
N GLY A 244 9.23 -43.58 0.67
CA GLY A 244 9.87 -44.36 -0.41
C GLY A 244 8.94 -44.73 -1.59
N LYS A 245 7.68 -44.30 -1.55
CA LYS A 245 6.64 -44.56 -2.55
C LYS A 245 6.13 -43.22 -3.08
N VAL A 246 5.98 -43.13 -4.39
CA VAL A 246 5.23 -42.05 -5.04
C VAL A 246 3.86 -42.59 -5.47
N ILE A 247 2.79 -41.82 -5.31
CA ILE A 247 1.44 -42.17 -5.75
C ILE A 247 1.09 -41.24 -6.92
N VAL A 248 0.73 -41.77 -8.10
CA VAL A 248 -0.06 -40.96 -9.06
C VAL A 248 -1.51 -41.25 -8.74
N ASN A 249 -2.30 -40.23 -8.50
CA ASN A 249 -3.74 -40.33 -8.68
C ASN A 249 -4.08 -39.72 -10.05
N ALA A 250 -4.54 -40.55 -10.99
CA ALA A 250 -4.91 -40.06 -12.32
C ALA A 250 -6.09 -39.06 -12.28
N ASN A 251 -6.89 -39.07 -11.20
CA ASN A 251 -7.96 -38.11 -11.01
C ASN A 251 -7.43 -36.73 -10.57
N GLU A 252 -6.30 -36.68 -9.84
CA GLU A 252 -5.67 -35.42 -9.44
C GLU A 252 -5.05 -34.65 -10.62
N LEU A 253 -4.67 -35.31 -11.72
CA LEU A 253 -4.24 -34.61 -12.95
C LEU A 253 -5.29 -33.62 -13.46
N LYS A 254 -6.59 -33.96 -13.37
CA LYS A 254 -7.68 -33.01 -13.69
C LYS A 254 -7.72 -31.85 -12.69
N TYR A 255 -7.52 -32.13 -11.41
CA TYR A 255 -7.46 -31.12 -10.36
C TYR A 255 -6.29 -30.14 -10.57
N TYR A 256 -5.09 -30.65 -10.85
CA TYR A 256 -3.91 -29.81 -11.10
C TYR A 256 -4.04 -28.96 -12.36
N SER A 257 -4.62 -29.50 -13.45
CA SER A 257 -4.89 -28.72 -14.67
C SER A 257 -5.97 -27.63 -14.44
N LYS A 258 -6.99 -27.90 -13.60
CA LYS A 258 -7.98 -26.89 -13.16
C LYS A 258 -7.34 -25.83 -12.25
N TYR A 259 -6.56 -26.23 -11.25
CA TYR A 259 -5.82 -25.32 -10.37
C TYR A 259 -4.85 -24.44 -11.15
N ALA A 260 -4.13 -25.02 -12.10
CA ALA A 260 -3.25 -24.33 -13.04
C ALA A 260 -3.93 -23.18 -13.78
N GLN A 261 -5.15 -23.42 -14.29
CA GLN A 261 -5.95 -22.41 -15.01
C GLN A 261 -6.45 -21.31 -14.06
N ILE A 262 -6.95 -21.68 -12.87
CA ILE A 262 -7.38 -20.73 -11.83
C ILE A 262 -6.21 -19.83 -11.41
N TYR A 263 -5.03 -20.42 -11.17
CA TYR A 263 -3.82 -19.68 -10.82
C TYR A 263 -3.35 -18.78 -11.95
N GLU A 264 -3.43 -19.21 -13.22
CA GLU A 264 -3.09 -18.35 -14.36
C GLU A 264 -4.03 -17.13 -14.45
N ASN A 265 -5.32 -17.30 -14.18
CA ASN A 265 -6.28 -16.21 -14.17
C ASN A 265 -6.03 -15.25 -12.98
N TYR A 266 -5.82 -15.78 -11.78
CA TYR A 266 -5.38 -14.98 -10.62
C TYR A 266 -4.11 -14.17 -10.92
N GLN A 267 -3.13 -14.76 -11.63
CA GLN A 267 -1.90 -14.07 -12.04
C GLN A 267 -2.14 -12.96 -13.08
N LYS A 268 -3.18 -13.05 -13.92
CA LYS A 268 -3.59 -11.95 -14.82
C LYS A 268 -4.18 -10.79 -14.02
N GLU A 269 -5.10 -11.07 -13.11
CA GLU A 269 -5.76 -10.03 -12.31
C GLU A 269 -4.78 -9.30 -11.37
N ILE A 270 -3.92 -10.04 -10.66
CA ILE A 270 -2.94 -9.41 -9.77
C ILE A 270 -1.91 -8.57 -10.56
N GLU A 271 -1.58 -8.95 -11.81
CA GLU A 271 -0.73 -8.12 -12.68
C GLU A 271 -1.43 -6.83 -13.12
N ASN A 272 -2.75 -6.87 -13.39
CA ASN A 272 -3.54 -5.68 -13.70
C ASN A 272 -3.52 -4.69 -12.52
N VAL A 273 -3.79 -5.19 -11.31
CA VAL A 273 -3.73 -4.41 -10.05
C VAL A 273 -2.32 -3.85 -9.82
N TYR A 274 -1.27 -4.67 -9.97
CA TYR A 274 0.12 -4.19 -9.82
C TYR A 274 0.51 -3.12 -10.84
N LYS A 275 0.06 -3.23 -12.09
CA LYS A 275 0.26 -2.20 -13.12
C LYS A 275 -0.48 -0.90 -12.77
N PHE A 276 -1.71 -1.00 -12.28
CA PHE A 276 -2.52 0.14 -11.86
C PHE A 276 -1.86 0.89 -10.70
N ILE A 277 -1.52 0.21 -9.61
CA ILE A 277 -0.87 0.83 -8.43
C ILE A 277 0.47 1.45 -8.83
N LYS A 278 1.26 0.78 -9.70
CA LYS A 278 2.52 1.31 -10.25
C LYS A 278 2.33 2.57 -11.13
N LYS A 279 1.21 2.69 -11.85
CA LYS A 279 0.84 3.88 -12.65
C LYS A 279 0.42 5.03 -11.72
N LYS A 280 -0.50 4.77 -10.78
CA LYS A 280 -1.01 5.78 -9.84
C LYS A 280 0.08 6.28 -8.88
N SER A 281 0.90 5.39 -8.30
CA SER A 281 2.07 5.80 -7.47
C SER A 281 3.07 6.66 -8.26
N LYS A 282 3.39 6.31 -9.51
CA LYS A 282 4.25 7.18 -10.34
C LYS A 282 3.62 8.57 -10.56
N LYS A 283 2.31 8.64 -10.83
CA LYS A 283 1.60 9.93 -10.98
C LYS A 283 1.66 10.76 -9.69
N LEU A 284 1.38 10.13 -8.55
CA LEU A 284 1.45 10.79 -7.23
C LEU A 284 2.87 11.30 -6.93
N GLN A 285 3.91 10.50 -7.21
CA GLN A 285 5.31 10.97 -7.09
C GLN A 285 5.56 12.23 -7.93
N GLN A 286 5.09 12.26 -9.17
CA GLN A 286 5.25 13.42 -10.06
C GLN A 286 4.49 14.65 -9.55
N GLN A 287 3.32 14.46 -8.92
CA GLN A 287 2.56 15.54 -8.29
C GLN A 287 3.26 16.09 -7.04
N LEU A 288 3.84 15.22 -6.21
CA LEU A 288 4.64 15.64 -5.04
C LEU A 288 5.88 16.45 -5.45
N ILE A 289 6.58 16.04 -6.52
CA ILE A 289 7.73 16.79 -7.06
C ILE A 289 7.28 18.14 -7.61
N ALA A 290 6.21 18.20 -8.40
CA ALA A 290 5.70 19.48 -8.91
C ALA A 290 5.25 20.44 -7.79
N PHE A 291 4.70 19.90 -6.69
CA PHE A 291 4.35 20.70 -5.51
C PHE A 291 5.60 21.13 -4.72
N GLN A 292 6.63 20.28 -4.64
CA GLN A 292 7.94 20.63 -4.09
C GLN A 292 8.56 21.81 -4.86
N ASP A 293 8.53 21.78 -6.19
CA ASP A 293 9.04 22.86 -7.06
C ASP A 293 8.28 24.18 -6.80
N GLN A 294 6.95 24.14 -6.68
CA GLN A 294 6.13 25.31 -6.32
C GLN A 294 6.46 25.87 -4.92
N LEU A 295 6.69 25.01 -3.93
CA LEU A 295 7.10 25.43 -2.59
C LEU A 295 8.51 26.05 -2.59
N ALA A 296 9.42 25.56 -3.44
CA ALA A 296 10.74 26.17 -3.62
C ALA A 296 10.61 27.59 -4.21
N GLU A 297 9.79 27.79 -5.25
CA GLU A 297 9.54 29.13 -5.80
C GLU A 297 8.96 30.12 -4.77
N ILE A 298 8.07 29.65 -3.88
CA ILE A 298 7.50 30.46 -2.78
C ILE A 298 8.59 30.79 -1.74
N THR A 299 9.44 29.81 -1.39
CA THR A 299 10.58 29.99 -0.48
C THR A 299 11.55 31.06 -1.00
N ASP A 300 11.83 31.06 -2.30
CA ASP A 300 12.62 32.10 -2.96
C ASP A 300 11.96 33.49 -2.86
N LYS A 301 10.61 33.58 -2.92
CA LYS A 301 9.92 34.88 -2.75
C LYS A 301 10.02 35.37 -1.31
N PHE A 302 9.85 34.51 -0.31
CA PHE A 302 10.02 34.90 1.10
C PHE A 302 11.46 35.33 1.40
N THR A 303 12.45 34.58 0.89
CA THR A 303 13.87 34.95 1.00
C THR A 303 14.17 36.30 0.33
N LYS A 304 13.56 36.59 -0.82
CA LYS A 304 13.68 37.90 -1.47
C LYS A 304 13.01 39.03 -0.67
N LEU A 305 11.87 38.77 -0.04
CA LEU A 305 11.20 39.74 0.85
C LEU A 305 12.02 40.01 2.12
N GLU A 306 12.63 38.98 2.71
CA GLU A 306 13.61 39.12 3.80
C GLU A 306 14.77 40.02 3.38
N GLN A 307 15.40 39.76 2.23
CA GLN A 307 16.50 40.56 1.69
C GLN A 307 16.13 42.03 1.43
N ILE A 308 14.96 42.29 0.84
CA ILE A 308 14.47 43.67 0.62
C ILE A 308 14.26 44.38 1.96
N THR A 309 13.71 43.68 2.96
CA THR A 309 13.48 44.24 4.29
C THR A 309 14.80 44.50 5.01
N GLN A 310 15.77 43.59 4.90
CA GLN A 310 17.13 43.78 5.41
C GLN A 310 17.80 45.00 4.79
N GLN A 311 17.78 45.13 3.46
CA GLN A 311 18.35 46.30 2.76
C GLN A 311 17.67 47.60 3.18
N PHE A 312 16.36 47.60 3.42
CA PHE A 312 15.66 48.76 3.96
C PHE A 312 16.15 49.11 5.37
N ASN A 313 16.27 48.12 6.25
CA ASN A 313 16.77 48.27 7.63
C ASN A 313 18.22 48.79 7.66
N GLU A 314 19.07 48.36 6.72
CA GLU A 314 20.47 48.79 6.59
C GLU A 314 20.62 50.22 6.03
N ASN A 315 19.72 50.66 5.15
CA ASN A 315 19.79 51.98 4.49
C ASN A 315 19.11 53.13 5.27
N GLN A 316 18.44 52.86 6.38
CA GLN A 316 17.68 53.85 7.15
C GLN A 316 18.58 54.79 7.97
N PHE A 317 18.61 56.07 7.60
CA PHE A 317 19.19 57.15 8.42
C PHE A 317 18.40 57.43 9.72
N ILE A 318 17.20 56.87 9.87
CA ILE A 318 16.28 57.13 10.99
C ILE A 318 16.53 56.10 12.11
N LYS A 319 17.48 56.40 13.00
CA LYS A 319 17.90 55.53 14.12
C LYS A 319 16.86 55.30 15.24
N GLN A 320 15.59 55.70 15.06
CA GLN A 320 14.68 55.95 16.20
C GLN A 320 13.38 55.13 16.24
N GLU A 321 13.12 54.26 15.28
CA GLU A 321 11.99 53.31 15.38
C GLU A 321 12.46 51.89 15.09
N GLU A 322 11.95 50.90 15.83
CA GLU A 322 12.26 49.46 15.72
C GLU A 322 11.70 48.81 14.43
N ASN A 323 11.38 49.64 13.44
CA ASN A 323 10.47 49.30 12.37
C ASN A 323 11.10 48.31 11.38
N PHE A 324 10.31 47.28 11.05
CA PHE A 324 10.58 46.17 10.12
C PHE A 324 11.60 45.10 10.53
N GLN A 325 12.28 45.15 11.68
CA GLN A 325 13.01 43.97 12.18
C GLN A 325 12.08 42.78 12.44
N PHE A 326 10.90 43.04 12.99
CA PHE A 326 9.86 42.02 13.19
C PHE A 326 9.38 41.42 11.87
N THR A 327 9.15 42.27 10.86
CA THR A 327 8.71 41.85 9.51
C THR A 327 9.78 41.02 8.80
N GLN A 328 11.05 41.41 8.88
CA GLN A 328 12.17 40.62 8.37
C GLN A 328 12.18 39.21 9.01
N LYS A 329 12.01 39.14 10.33
CA LYS A 329 11.93 37.87 11.07
C LYS A 329 10.70 37.02 10.70
N ILE A 330 9.58 37.64 10.33
CA ILE A 330 8.43 36.92 9.76
C ILE A 330 8.81 36.30 8.41
N TYR A 331 9.40 37.05 7.48
CA TYR A 331 9.79 36.50 6.18
C TYR A 331 10.85 35.40 6.30
N GLN A 332 11.81 35.55 7.20
CA GLN A 332 12.78 34.51 7.54
C GLN A 332 12.10 33.23 8.07
N ASN A 333 11.16 33.37 9.02
CA ASN A 333 10.41 32.24 9.55
C ASN A 333 9.56 31.55 8.48
N LEU A 334 8.91 32.32 7.60
CA LEU A 334 8.10 31.80 6.49
C LEU A 334 8.97 31.04 5.47
N SER A 335 10.14 31.59 5.11
CA SER A 335 11.10 30.91 4.24
C SER A 335 11.59 29.59 4.85
N ASN A 336 12.00 29.60 6.12
CA ASN A 336 12.40 28.38 6.84
C ASN A 336 11.26 27.35 6.91
N PHE A 337 10.02 27.80 7.11
CA PHE A 337 8.84 26.92 7.15
C PHE A 337 8.57 26.26 5.79
N THR A 338 8.55 27.02 4.70
CA THR A 338 8.33 26.47 3.35
C THR A 338 9.48 25.60 2.88
N GLN A 339 10.73 25.91 3.26
CA GLN A 339 11.88 25.03 3.01
C GLN A 339 11.77 23.69 3.75
N ASN A 340 11.33 23.69 5.01
CA ASN A 340 11.09 22.46 5.76
C ASN A 340 9.98 21.60 5.13
N TRP A 341 8.92 22.23 4.62
CA TRP A 341 7.87 21.53 3.86
C TRP A 341 8.41 20.96 2.54
N CYS A 342 9.19 21.73 1.78
CA CYS A 342 9.86 21.28 0.56
C CYS A 342 10.70 20.02 0.81
N ASN A 343 11.48 20.00 1.90
CA ASN A 343 12.27 18.83 2.32
C ASN A 343 11.38 17.62 2.69
N CYS A 344 10.27 17.85 3.42
CA CYS A 344 9.32 16.79 3.79
C CYS A 344 8.67 16.13 2.56
N PHE A 345 8.22 16.93 1.58
CA PHE A 345 7.65 16.40 0.34
C PHE A 345 8.69 15.67 -0.53
N HIS A 346 9.95 16.11 -0.49
CA HIS A 346 11.06 15.39 -1.12
C HIS A 346 11.23 13.98 -0.54
N GLU A 347 11.33 13.86 0.79
CA GLU A 347 11.45 12.58 1.48
C GLU A 347 10.23 11.66 1.24
N GLN A 348 9.02 12.21 1.27
CA GLN A 348 7.79 11.46 0.95
C GLN A 348 7.78 10.95 -0.50
N SER A 349 8.20 11.77 -1.47
CA SER A 349 8.33 11.39 -2.88
C SER A 349 9.31 10.23 -3.07
N ASP A 350 10.46 10.27 -2.38
CA ASP A 350 11.46 9.22 -2.43
C ASP A 350 11.02 7.93 -1.73
N LEU A 351 10.35 8.03 -0.57
CA LEU A 351 9.71 6.88 0.09
C LEU A 351 8.66 6.22 -0.82
N LEU A 352 7.82 7.00 -1.49
CA LEU A 352 6.80 6.50 -2.40
C LEU A 352 7.41 5.81 -3.64
N ASN A 353 8.48 6.38 -4.20
CA ASN A 353 9.24 5.80 -5.30
C ASN A 353 9.92 4.47 -4.91
N LYS A 354 10.52 4.43 -3.71
CA LYS A 354 11.24 3.27 -3.17
C LYS A 354 10.29 2.14 -2.79
N ASN A 355 9.23 2.45 -2.04
CA ASN A 355 8.38 1.45 -1.39
C ASN A 355 7.16 1.05 -2.23
N PHE A 356 6.63 1.94 -3.08
CA PHE A 356 5.53 1.61 -3.99
C PHE A 356 6.05 1.38 -5.42
N HIS A 357 6.55 2.42 -6.09
CA HIS A 357 6.85 2.31 -7.53
C HIS A 357 7.88 1.21 -7.85
N THR A 358 8.98 1.16 -7.09
CA THR A 358 10.05 0.17 -7.30
C THR A 358 9.61 -1.24 -6.89
N PHE A 359 8.83 -1.37 -5.80
CA PHE A 359 8.26 -2.64 -5.36
C PHE A 359 7.30 -3.24 -6.40
N PHE A 360 6.23 -2.54 -6.77
CA PHE A 360 5.24 -3.04 -7.74
C PHE A 360 5.86 -3.25 -9.13
N ARG A 361 6.89 -2.48 -9.49
CA ARG A 361 7.69 -2.72 -10.70
C ARG A 361 8.50 -4.03 -10.63
N PHE A 362 9.01 -4.41 -9.46
CA PHE A 362 9.66 -5.71 -9.27
C PHE A 362 8.62 -6.84 -9.31
N GLN A 363 7.48 -6.70 -8.62
CA GLN A 363 6.42 -7.69 -8.65
C GLN A 363 5.84 -7.93 -10.05
N THR A 364 5.66 -6.86 -10.86
CA THR A 364 5.24 -7.02 -12.28
C THR A 364 6.17 -7.97 -13.04
N LYS A 365 7.49 -7.87 -12.80
CA LYS A 365 8.48 -8.78 -13.42
C LYS A 365 8.50 -10.16 -12.80
N GLN A 366 8.12 -10.29 -11.53
CA GLN A 366 8.01 -11.60 -10.91
C GLN A 366 6.85 -12.38 -11.56
N ASN A 367 5.74 -11.71 -11.88
CA ASN A 367 4.66 -12.28 -12.68
C ASN A 367 5.11 -12.65 -14.11
N GLU A 368 5.99 -11.87 -14.75
CA GLU A 368 6.63 -12.27 -16.04
C GLU A 368 7.38 -13.62 -15.90
N THR A 369 8.13 -13.84 -14.80
CA THR A 369 8.81 -15.12 -14.55
C THR A 369 7.85 -16.26 -14.17
N ILE A 370 6.73 -15.97 -13.50
CA ILE A 370 5.68 -16.96 -13.22
C ILE A 370 4.97 -17.38 -14.52
N LYS A 371 4.77 -16.46 -15.46
CA LYS A 371 4.24 -16.77 -16.81
C LYS A 371 5.20 -17.64 -17.62
N GLU A 372 6.50 -17.37 -17.55
CA GLU A 372 7.55 -18.21 -18.16
C GLU A 372 7.50 -19.64 -17.58
N PHE A 373 7.47 -19.76 -16.25
CA PHE A 373 7.34 -21.03 -15.54
C PHE A 373 6.05 -21.79 -15.91
N ASN A 374 4.89 -21.14 -15.89
CA ASN A 374 3.62 -21.77 -16.29
C ASN A 374 3.65 -22.24 -17.76
N LYS A 375 4.31 -21.51 -18.66
CA LYS A 375 4.51 -21.95 -20.05
C LYS A 375 5.40 -23.19 -20.14
N GLN A 376 6.50 -23.25 -19.38
CA GLN A 376 7.35 -24.44 -19.30
C GLN A 376 6.58 -25.63 -18.74
N ARG A 377 5.84 -25.45 -17.65
CA ARG A 377 4.97 -26.47 -17.06
C ARG A 377 3.94 -27.01 -18.07
N ASN A 378 3.22 -26.12 -18.75
CA ASN A 378 2.23 -26.51 -19.76
C ASN A 378 2.87 -27.26 -20.95
N ASN A 379 4.10 -26.92 -21.34
CA ASN A 379 4.84 -27.68 -22.35
C ASN A 379 5.15 -29.12 -21.88
N VAL A 380 5.55 -29.29 -20.61
CA VAL A 380 5.81 -30.62 -20.01
C VAL A 380 4.51 -31.44 -19.90
N GLU A 381 3.41 -30.84 -19.47
CA GLU A 381 2.08 -31.48 -19.43
C GLU A 381 1.66 -31.96 -20.83
N ASN A 382 1.85 -31.13 -21.86
CA ASN A 382 1.57 -31.50 -23.25
C ASN A 382 2.46 -32.66 -23.74
N LEU A 383 3.76 -32.68 -23.39
CA LEU A 383 4.66 -33.79 -23.73
C LEU A 383 4.22 -35.09 -23.05
N TYR A 384 3.91 -35.04 -21.75
CA TYR A 384 3.38 -36.19 -21.00
C TYR A 384 2.09 -36.74 -21.64
N MET A 385 1.13 -35.87 -21.93
CA MET A 385 -0.16 -36.27 -22.53
C MET A 385 0.01 -36.85 -23.95
N ASN A 386 1.02 -36.40 -24.70
CA ASN A 386 1.35 -36.97 -26.01
C ASN A 386 1.98 -38.37 -25.90
N GLU A 387 2.91 -38.59 -24.97
CA GLU A 387 3.49 -39.94 -24.75
C GLU A 387 2.48 -40.91 -24.13
N TYR A 388 1.65 -40.45 -23.19
CA TYR A 388 0.52 -41.24 -22.66
C TYR A 388 -0.40 -41.73 -23.79
N LYS A 389 -0.81 -40.85 -24.71
CA LYS A 389 -1.60 -41.20 -25.90
C LYS A 389 -0.88 -42.18 -26.84
N LYS A 390 0.45 -42.08 -26.99
CA LYS A 390 1.25 -43.04 -27.80
C LYS A 390 1.28 -44.43 -27.16
N CYS A 391 1.53 -44.52 -25.86
CA CYS A 391 1.52 -45.81 -25.15
C CYS A 391 0.13 -46.47 -25.17
N TYR A 392 -0.92 -45.68 -24.95
CA TYR A 392 -2.31 -46.14 -25.10
C TYR A 392 -2.58 -46.75 -26.47
N ARG A 393 -2.18 -46.06 -27.56
CA ARG A 393 -2.36 -46.54 -28.94
C ARG A 393 -1.57 -47.82 -29.24
N LYS A 394 -0.38 -47.97 -28.66
CA LYS A 394 0.47 -49.17 -28.84
C LYS A 394 -0.05 -50.39 -28.08
N ASN A 395 -0.81 -50.20 -26.99
CA ASN A 395 -1.14 -51.27 -26.06
C ASN A 395 -2.60 -51.20 -25.53
N PRO A 396 -3.62 -51.26 -26.41
CA PRO A 396 -5.03 -51.14 -26.03
C PRO A 396 -5.56 -52.30 -25.16
N GLN A 397 -4.84 -53.43 -25.05
CA GLN A 397 -5.29 -54.56 -24.23
C GLN A 397 -5.22 -54.30 -22.73
N TYR A 398 -4.38 -53.37 -22.25
CA TYR A 398 -4.22 -53.07 -20.83
C TYR A 398 -5.50 -52.51 -20.17
N LEU A 399 -6.46 -52.02 -20.97
CA LEU A 399 -7.77 -51.57 -20.48
C LEU A 399 -8.83 -52.67 -20.45
N LYS A 400 -8.75 -53.67 -21.34
CA LYS A 400 -9.77 -54.73 -21.40
C LYS A 400 -9.82 -55.56 -20.12
N ASN A 401 -8.68 -55.72 -19.44
CA ASN A 401 -8.61 -56.47 -18.18
C ASN A 401 -8.97 -55.63 -16.94
N SER A 402 -9.07 -54.29 -17.04
CA SER A 402 -9.47 -53.44 -15.90
C SER A 402 -10.98 -53.38 -15.68
N ASN A 403 -11.80 -53.63 -16.71
CA ASN A 403 -13.26 -53.48 -16.65
C ASN A 403 -14.02 -54.82 -16.53
N ASN A 404 -13.35 -55.96 -16.66
CA ASN A 404 -14.03 -57.27 -16.72
C ASN A 404 -14.30 -57.93 -15.35
N ASN A 405 -13.82 -57.35 -14.24
CA ASN A 405 -14.03 -57.89 -12.89
C ASN A 405 -15.13 -57.18 -12.07
N THR A 406 -15.76 -56.13 -12.60
CA THR A 406 -17.07 -55.67 -12.10
C THR A 406 -18.18 -56.56 -12.66
N GLN A 407 -18.28 -57.79 -12.16
CA GLN A 407 -19.46 -58.62 -12.37
C GLN A 407 -20.69 -57.93 -11.76
N SER A 408 -21.58 -57.45 -12.61
CA SER A 408 -22.85 -56.88 -12.20
C SER A 408 -23.77 -57.98 -11.66
N THR A 409 -24.16 -57.88 -10.39
CA THR A 409 -25.29 -58.64 -9.85
C THR A 409 -26.57 -58.15 -10.53
N SER A 410 -27.02 -58.88 -11.54
CA SER A 410 -28.15 -58.51 -12.37
C SER A 410 -29.47 -58.57 -11.61
N SER A 411 -30.14 -57.43 -11.47
CA SER A 411 -31.59 -57.37 -11.23
C SER A 411 -32.26 -56.58 -12.34
N ARG A 412 -33.17 -57.25 -13.04
CA ARG A 412 -33.99 -56.70 -14.12
C ARG A 412 -34.76 -55.45 -13.65
N ASN A 413 -34.84 -54.45 -14.51
CA ASN A 413 -36.13 -54.04 -15.07
C ASN A 413 -35.95 -53.32 -16.41
N SER A 414 -36.93 -53.49 -17.29
CA SER A 414 -36.92 -53.03 -18.68
C SER A 414 -38.04 -52.03 -18.92
N PHE A 415 -37.77 -50.88 -19.56
CA PHE A 415 -38.79 -50.13 -20.31
C PHE A 415 -38.19 -49.25 -21.44
N ILE A 416 -39.08 -48.74 -22.30
CA ILE A 416 -38.91 -48.34 -23.72
C ILE A 416 -39.50 -46.91 -23.87
N SER A 417 -39.08 -45.97 -24.73
CA SER A 417 -38.24 -45.97 -25.97
C SER A 417 -37.51 -44.62 -26.19
N ASN A 418 -36.49 -44.64 -27.06
CA ASN A 418 -36.10 -43.58 -28.03
C ASN A 418 -36.10 -42.10 -27.61
N THR A 419 -34.91 -41.48 -27.60
CA THR A 419 -34.66 -40.21 -28.32
C THR A 419 -33.26 -40.21 -28.93
N ASN A 420 -33.14 -39.64 -30.14
CA ASN A 420 -31.85 -39.23 -30.71
C ASN A 420 -31.48 -37.85 -30.12
N THR A 421 -30.30 -37.70 -29.52
CA THR A 421 -29.30 -36.63 -29.79
C THR A 421 -28.18 -36.61 -28.75
N ASN A 422 -26.97 -36.30 -29.23
CA ASN A 422 -25.82 -35.62 -28.58
C ASN A 422 -25.34 -35.97 -27.16
N TYR A 423 -24.01 -35.97 -27.03
CA TYR A 423 -23.20 -36.02 -25.80
C TYR A 423 -23.90 -35.51 -24.53
N SER A 424 -24.22 -36.42 -23.62
CA SER A 424 -24.57 -36.12 -22.24
C SER A 424 -23.34 -36.17 -21.33
N GLU A 425 -23.17 -35.10 -20.53
CA GLU A 425 -22.23 -35.10 -19.42
C GLU A 425 -22.71 -36.06 -18.32
N LEU A 426 -21.77 -36.79 -17.72
CA LEU A 426 -22.02 -37.59 -16.52
C LEU A 426 -21.73 -36.72 -15.28
N GLU A 427 -22.75 -36.04 -14.78
CA GLU A 427 -22.75 -35.58 -13.39
C GLU A 427 -22.83 -36.80 -12.47
N PHE A 428 -21.84 -36.95 -11.59
CA PHE A 428 -21.91 -37.88 -10.47
C PHE A 428 -22.38 -37.13 -9.23
N GLN A 429 -23.53 -37.53 -8.68
CA GLN A 429 -23.93 -37.12 -7.34
C GLN A 429 -23.05 -37.81 -6.30
N ASN A 430 -22.69 -37.09 -5.24
CA ASN A 430 -21.90 -37.61 -4.13
C ASN A 430 -22.82 -38.42 -3.18
N ASP A 431 -22.52 -39.69 -2.98
CA ASP A 431 -23.06 -40.50 -1.87
C ASP A 431 -21.95 -40.78 -0.86
N ASP A 432 -21.94 -40.02 0.24
CA ASP A 432 -21.02 -40.18 1.35
C ASP A 432 -21.43 -41.36 2.25
N ASN A 433 -21.05 -42.60 1.87
CA ASN A 433 -20.99 -43.74 2.80
C ASN A 433 -20.20 -44.94 2.25
N ILE A 434 -18.89 -45.01 2.53
CA ILE A 434 -18.08 -46.22 2.29
C ILE A 434 -17.61 -46.80 3.62
N ASN A 435 -18.21 -47.92 4.01
CA ASN A 435 -17.90 -48.66 5.24
C ASN A 435 -16.65 -49.56 5.09
N ASN A 436 -15.95 -49.78 6.21
CA ASN A 436 -14.65 -50.48 6.32
C ASN A 436 -14.60 -51.99 5.92
N LYS A 437 -15.59 -52.50 5.17
CA LYS A 437 -15.64 -53.92 4.76
C LYS A 437 -14.81 -54.26 3.52
N ASN A 438 -14.36 -53.26 2.74
CA ASN A 438 -13.71 -53.50 1.44
C ASN A 438 -12.19 -53.76 1.51
N ILE A 439 -11.53 -53.52 2.64
CA ILE A 439 -10.06 -53.66 2.74
C ILE A 439 -9.63 -55.14 2.72
N ASN A 440 -10.31 -56.02 3.45
CA ASN A 440 -9.94 -57.45 3.52
C ASN A 440 -10.14 -58.22 2.20
N ASN A 441 -10.96 -57.72 1.27
CA ASN A 441 -11.16 -58.35 -0.03
C ASN A 441 -10.05 -58.03 -1.05
N ILE A 442 -9.19 -57.04 -0.76
CA ILE A 442 -8.10 -56.62 -1.66
C ILE A 442 -6.87 -57.53 -1.48
N GLU A 443 -6.58 -58.01 -0.27
CA GLU A 443 -5.44 -58.92 -0.04
C GLU A 443 -5.66 -60.30 -0.69
N ILE A 444 -6.86 -60.88 -0.57
CA ILE A 444 -7.17 -62.21 -1.15
C ILE A 444 -7.08 -62.20 -2.69
N PHE A 445 -7.29 -61.05 -3.33
CA PHE A 445 -7.28 -60.94 -4.79
C PHE A 445 -5.87 -61.01 -5.42
N TYR A 446 -4.82 -60.68 -4.66
CA TYR A 446 -3.44 -60.65 -5.18
C TYR A 446 -2.76 -62.03 -5.22
N GLU A 447 -3.19 -63.01 -4.41
CA GLU A 447 -2.56 -64.33 -4.37
C GLU A 447 -3.01 -65.28 -5.50
N GLN A 448 -4.17 -65.04 -6.13
CA GLN A 448 -4.80 -66.03 -7.02
C GLN A 448 -4.49 -65.88 -8.52
N ASN A 449 -3.72 -64.87 -8.95
CA ASN A 449 -3.51 -64.55 -10.37
C ASN A 449 -2.03 -64.62 -10.83
N GLN A 450 -1.32 -65.69 -10.46
CA GLN A 450 -0.05 -66.08 -11.12
C GLN A 450 -0.32 -67.10 -12.24
N ASN A 451 -0.67 -66.63 -13.45
CA ASN A 451 -0.64 -67.46 -14.65
C ASN A 451 0.08 -66.75 -15.79
N ASN A 452 0.97 -67.50 -16.46
CA ASN A 452 2.03 -66.95 -17.30
C ASN A 452 1.52 -66.42 -18.65
N LEU A 453 2.07 -65.27 -19.05
CA LEU A 453 2.01 -64.74 -20.42
C LEU A 453 3.45 -64.43 -20.85
N GLU A 454 4.05 -65.34 -21.61
CA GLU A 454 5.41 -65.15 -22.11
C GLU A 454 5.44 -64.06 -23.18
N MET A 455 6.11 -62.96 -22.83
CA MET A 455 6.45 -61.86 -23.72
C MET A 455 7.96 -61.90 -23.94
N PRO A 456 8.49 -61.62 -25.15
CA PRO A 456 9.94 -61.58 -25.37
C PRO A 456 10.63 -60.67 -24.36
N MET A 457 11.63 -61.20 -23.65
CA MET A 457 12.22 -60.56 -22.45
C MET A 457 12.65 -59.11 -22.70
N GLU A 458 13.17 -58.79 -23.89
CA GLU A 458 13.55 -57.42 -24.26
C GLU A 458 12.34 -56.48 -24.46
N ALA A 459 11.24 -56.96 -25.03
CA ALA A 459 10.01 -56.18 -25.17
C ALA A 459 9.33 -55.96 -23.81
N ALA A 460 9.32 -57.00 -22.96
CA ALA A 460 8.85 -56.91 -21.58
C ALA A 460 9.68 -55.89 -20.79
N ASN A 461 11.01 -55.98 -20.86
CA ASN A 461 11.93 -55.05 -20.20
C ASN A 461 11.77 -53.62 -20.72
N GLN A 462 11.68 -53.38 -22.04
CA GLN A 462 11.48 -52.04 -22.58
C GLN A 462 10.11 -51.45 -22.21
N ILE A 463 9.03 -52.23 -22.28
CA ILE A 463 7.68 -51.77 -21.89
C ILE A 463 7.61 -51.53 -20.38
N PHE A 464 8.24 -52.37 -19.56
CA PHE A 464 8.38 -52.15 -18.12
C PHE A 464 9.15 -50.85 -17.85
N TYR A 465 10.32 -50.65 -18.46
CA TYR A 465 11.12 -49.44 -18.30
C TYR A 465 10.36 -48.17 -18.73
N TYR A 466 9.60 -48.23 -19.83
CA TYR A 466 8.84 -47.10 -20.36
C TYR A 466 7.56 -46.80 -19.56
N ASN A 467 6.83 -47.83 -19.12
CA ASN A 467 5.65 -47.67 -18.27
C ASN A 467 6.01 -47.22 -16.85
N GLN A 468 7.15 -47.69 -16.33
CA GLN A 468 7.75 -47.07 -15.15
C GLN A 468 7.99 -45.59 -15.48
N ASN A 469 8.83 -45.24 -16.46
CA ASN A 469 9.19 -43.85 -16.79
C ASN A 469 7.99 -42.90 -17.03
N LEU A 470 6.84 -43.40 -17.48
CA LEU A 470 5.60 -42.62 -17.62
C LEU A 470 4.80 -42.48 -16.33
N LYS A 471 4.63 -43.56 -15.56
CA LYS A 471 4.03 -43.50 -14.21
C LYS A 471 4.79 -42.48 -13.36
N ILE A 472 6.10 -42.55 -13.49
CA ILE A 472 7.14 -41.67 -12.95
C ILE A 472 6.91 -40.20 -13.29
N LEU A 473 6.63 -39.88 -14.55
CA LEU A 473 6.45 -38.49 -15.01
C LEU A 473 5.15 -37.86 -14.46
N GLY A 474 4.06 -38.63 -14.40
CA GLY A 474 2.81 -38.21 -13.76
C GLY A 474 2.95 -38.06 -12.24
N GLN A 475 3.71 -38.96 -11.60
CA GLN A 475 4.08 -38.92 -10.18
C GLN A 475 4.86 -37.65 -9.82
N THR A 476 5.87 -37.33 -10.63
CA THR A 476 6.66 -36.10 -10.51
C THR A 476 5.79 -34.86 -10.66
N TYR A 477 4.85 -34.84 -11.61
CA TYR A 477 3.96 -33.68 -11.81
C TYR A 477 3.07 -33.42 -10.60
N GLY A 478 2.45 -34.46 -10.03
CA GLY A 478 1.56 -34.34 -8.87
C GLY A 478 2.27 -33.83 -7.61
N ILE A 479 3.39 -34.46 -7.21
CA ILE A 479 4.16 -34.02 -6.04
C ILE A 479 4.73 -32.61 -6.24
N ILE A 480 5.23 -32.29 -7.44
CA ILE A 480 5.70 -30.92 -7.70
C ILE A 480 4.55 -29.95 -7.48
N SER A 481 3.35 -30.17 -8.05
CA SER A 481 2.24 -29.23 -7.88
C SER A 481 1.68 -29.16 -6.46
N GLU A 482 1.64 -30.26 -5.70
CA GLU A 482 1.20 -30.27 -4.30
C GLU A 482 2.19 -29.52 -3.39
N LYS A 483 3.48 -29.88 -3.43
CA LYS A 483 4.50 -29.20 -2.62
C LYS A 483 4.73 -27.75 -3.06
N TYR A 484 4.60 -27.45 -4.35
CA TYR A 484 4.57 -26.09 -4.87
C TYR A 484 3.35 -25.31 -4.35
N TYR A 485 2.19 -25.94 -4.21
CA TYR A 485 0.99 -25.31 -3.65
C TYR A 485 1.15 -24.98 -2.16
N GLU A 486 1.55 -25.96 -1.33
CA GLU A 486 1.83 -25.73 0.10
C GLU A 486 2.92 -24.65 0.29
N HIS A 487 4.02 -24.76 -0.45
CA HIS A 487 5.13 -23.81 -0.39
C HIS A 487 4.70 -22.42 -0.88
N ILE A 488 3.83 -22.30 -1.89
CA ILE A 488 3.25 -21.02 -2.29
C ILE A 488 2.34 -20.46 -1.23
N GLN A 489 1.44 -21.25 -0.62
CA GLN A 489 0.55 -20.76 0.43
C GLN A 489 1.34 -20.27 1.65
N GLN A 490 2.31 -21.05 2.12
CA GLN A 490 3.18 -20.66 3.24
C GLN A 490 3.99 -19.40 2.90
N ASN A 491 4.60 -19.32 1.72
CA ASN A 491 5.34 -18.12 1.30
C ASN A 491 4.43 -16.92 1.04
N GLN A 492 3.21 -17.10 0.55
CA GLN A 492 2.22 -16.02 0.42
C GLN A 492 1.79 -15.52 1.79
N HIS A 493 1.54 -16.42 2.76
CA HIS A 493 1.21 -16.03 4.12
C HIS A 493 2.35 -15.28 4.80
N ILE A 494 3.60 -15.77 4.69
CA ILE A 494 4.80 -15.09 5.23
C ILE A 494 5.03 -13.74 4.55
N LYS A 495 4.91 -13.66 3.22
CA LYS A 495 5.02 -12.39 2.47
C LYS A 495 3.91 -11.41 2.84
N ASN A 496 2.66 -11.86 2.93
CA ASN A 496 1.53 -11.00 3.28
C ASN A 496 1.68 -10.48 4.71
N LYS A 497 2.10 -11.32 5.67
CA LYS A 497 2.44 -10.91 7.02
C LYS A 497 3.54 -9.85 7.01
N LEU A 498 4.67 -10.11 6.33
CA LEU A 498 5.74 -9.12 6.16
C LEU A 498 5.26 -7.83 5.49
N TYR A 499 4.36 -7.88 4.51
CA TYR A 499 3.82 -6.68 3.88
C TYR A 499 2.92 -5.89 4.84
N ILE A 500 2.06 -6.57 5.61
CA ILE A 500 1.24 -5.94 6.66
C ILE A 500 2.14 -5.32 7.73
N ASP A 501 3.17 -6.02 8.19
CA ASP A 501 4.13 -5.52 9.18
C ASP A 501 4.88 -4.28 8.66
N ASN A 502 5.39 -4.31 7.41
CA ASN A 502 6.04 -3.16 6.77
C ASN A 502 5.08 -1.97 6.53
N ILE A 503 3.81 -2.23 6.16
CA ILE A 503 2.79 -1.19 6.00
C ILE A 503 2.47 -0.56 7.36
N ASN A 504 2.31 -1.36 8.41
CA ASN A 504 2.08 -0.89 9.77
C ASN A 504 3.26 -0.08 10.32
N GLU A 505 4.50 -0.48 10.03
CA GLU A 505 5.69 0.30 10.37
C GLU A 505 5.73 1.63 9.61
N LEU A 506 5.43 1.62 8.30
CA LEU A 506 5.32 2.86 7.51
C LEU A 506 4.22 3.79 8.01
N LEU A 507 3.05 3.27 8.39
CA LEU A 507 1.95 4.04 8.98
C LEU A 507 2.34 4.63 10.34
N ARG A 508 3.03 3.86 11.20
CA ARG A 508 3.56 4.38 12.48
C ARG A 508 4.56 5.51 12.26
N ASN A 509 5.51 5.34 11.33
CA ASN A 509 6.50 6.37 10.99
C ASN A 509 5.83 7.62 10.41
N PHE A 510 4.84 7.46 9.52
CA PHE A 510 4.06 8.56 8.96
C PHE A 510 3.26 9.31 10.03
N ASN A 511 2.59 8.59 10.93
CA ASN A 511 1.86 9.18 12.04
C ASN A 511 2.80 9.91 13.02
N SER A 512 3.98 9.35 13.32
CA SER A 512 5.00 10.02 14.15
C SER A 512 5.47 11.34 13.53
N ILE A 513 5.83 11.34 12.24
CA ILE A 513 6.26 12.55 11.52
C ILE A 513 5.13 13.60 11.49
N THR A 514 3.89 13.15 11.31
CA THR A 514 2.70 14.01 11.30
C THR A 514 2.44 14.61 12.68
N SER A 515 2.53 13.83 13.76
CA SER A 515 2.45 14.32 15.14
C SER A 515 3.56 15.31 15.48
N ASP A 516 4.81 15.05 15.08
CA ASP A 516 5.94 15.98 15.29
C ASP A 516 5.74 17.30 14.53
N MET A 517 5.15 17.27 13.34
CA MET A 517 4.77 18.49 12.61
C MET A 517 3.63 19.24 13.30
N HIS A 518 2.61 18.55 13.81
CA HIS A 518 1.53 19.19 14.57
C HIS A 518 2.03 19.83 15.87
N LEU A 519 2.93 19.17 16.61
CA LEU A 519 3.56 19.72 17.81
C LEU A 519 4.37 20.98 17.48
N LYS A 520 5.23 20.94 16.46
CA LYS A 520 6.00 22.12 16.01
C LYS A 520 5.09 23.27 15.55
N ASN A 521 3.98 22.96 14.88
CA ASN A 521 3.00 23.98 14.49
C ASN A 521 2.27 24.58 15.69
N ALA A 522 1.92 23.76 16.70
CA ALA A 522 1.33 24.24 17.95
C ALA A 522 2.30 25.12 18.75
N ASP A 523 3.59 24.77 18.79
CA ASP A 523 4.65 25.61 19.38
C ASP A 523 4.80 26.94 18.63
N ILE A 524 4.79 26.92 17.29
CA ILE A 524 4.85 28.14 16.46
C ILE A 524 3.62 29.02 16.72
N GLN A 525 2.41 28.43 16.76
CA GLN A 525 1.17 29.15 17.03
C GLN A 525 1.17 29.77 18.43
N THR A 526 1.54 29.00 19.46
CA THR A 526 1.67 29.50 20.85
C THR A 526 2.69 30.65 20.93
N ASN A 527 3.80 30.57 20.20
CA ASN A 527 4.80 31.64 20.11
C ASN A 527 4.33 32.87 19.33
N LEU A 528 3.37 32.72 18.40
CA LEU A 528 2.72 33.83 17.71
C LEU A 528 1.70 34.51 18.62
N ASP A 529 0.84 33.73 19.27
CA ASP A 529 -0.22 34.23 20.16
C ASP A 529 0.38 34.99 21.35
N GLN A 530 1.39 34.43 22.02
CA GLN A 530 2.12 35.11 23.11
C GLN A 530 2.81 36.41 22.67
N LYS A 531 3.17 36.55 21.38
CA LYS A 531 3.71 37.81 20.84
C LYS A 531 2.60 38.78 20.46
N LEU A 532 1.48 38.28 19.95
CA LEU A 532 0.30 39.10 19.65
C LEU A 532 -0.20 39.80 20.92
N ASP A 533 -0.27 39.07 22.04
CA ASP A 533 -0.63 39.63 23.35
C ASP A 533 0.36 40.70 23.81
N LYS A 534 1.67 40.47 23.66
CA LYS A 534 2.68 41.51 23.97
C LYS A 534 2.52 42.75 23.10
N THR A 535 2.26 42.60 21.81
CA THR A 535 1.99 43.72 20.90
C THR A 535 0.71 44.48 21.29
N ASN A 536 -0.35 43.77 21.68
CA ASN A 536 -1.59 44.37 22.18
C ASN A 536 -1.36 45.16 23.48
N ILE A 537 -0.56 44.62 24.41
CA ILE A 537 -0.17 45.31 25.66
C ILE A 537 0.63 46.58 25.36
N ILE A 538 1.60 46.53 24.44
CA ILE A 538 2.38 47.71 24.00
C ILE A 538 1.45 48.76 23.35
N LEU A 539 0.49 48.34 22.52
CA LEU A 539 -0.46 49.24 21.89
C LEU A 539 -1.36 49.95 22.93
N GLN A 540 -1.86 49.21 23.94
CA GLN A 540 -2.63 49.82 25.03
C GLN A 540 -1.79 50.74 25.90
N TYR A 541 -0.53 50.39 26.18
CA TYR A 541 0.39 51.26 26.91
C TYR A 541 0.67 52.57 26.17
N ASN A 542 0.90 52.51 24.86
CA ASN A 542 1.10 53.70 24.04
C ASN A 542 -0.15 54.60 23.98
N LEU A 543 -1.35 54.00 23.86
CA LEU A 543 -2.63 54.73 23.95
C LEU A 543 -2.82 55.39 25.33
N PHE A 544 -2.39 54.74 26.41
CA PHE A 544 -2.40 55.31 27.76
C PHE A 544 -1.44 56.51 27.88
N ILE A 545 -0.21 56.40 27.35
CA ILE A 545 0.76 57.51 27.33
C ILE A 545 0.23 58.69 26.49
N GLU A 546 -0.38 58.45 25.32
CA GLU A 546 -1.02 59.52 24.54
C GLU A 546 -2.12 60.25 25.34
N ASN A 547 -2.96 59.51 26.07
CA ASN A 547 -4.02 60.10 26.87
C ASN A 547 -3.46 60.95 28.01
N LEU A 548 -2.44 60.49 28.74
CA LEU A 548 -1.75 61.29 29.77
C LEU A 548 -1.13 62.57 29.19
N GLN A 549 -0.54 62.50 27.99
CA GLN A 549 -0.01 63.69 27.31
C GLN A 549 -1.12 64.68 26.92
N ARG A 550 -2.28 64.18 26.45
CA ARG A 550 -3.45 65.02 26.16
C ARG A 550 -4.00 65.68 27.41
N GLU A 551 -4.12 64.96 28.52
CA GLU A 551 -4.55 65.52 29.81
C GLU A 551 -3.58 66.61 30.30
N SER A 552 -2.26 66.36 30.25
CA SER A 552 -1.24 67.36 30.58
C SER A 552 -1.35 68.62 29.72
N ASN A 553 -1.64 68.47 28.42
CA ASN A 553 -1.80 69.60 27.51
C ASN A 553 -3.13 70.35 27.73
N ILE A 554 -4.21 69.66 28.09
CA ILE A 554 -5.49 70.27 28.50
C ILE A 554 -5.28 71.09 29.77
N GLN A 555 -4.56 70.57 30.77
CA GLN A 555 -4.25 71.30 32.01
C GLN A 555 -3.47 72.59 31.72
N LYS A 556 -2.41 72.52 30.90
CA LYS A 556 -1.63 73.71 30.47
C LYS A 556 -2.50 74.77 29.78
N LEU A 557 -3.45 74.35 28.94
CA LEU A 557 -4.40 75.26 28.28
C LEU A 557 -5.38 75.90 29.26
N GLN A 558 -5.86 75.15 30.26
CA GLN A 558 -6.70 75.70 31.34
C GLN A 558 -5.93 76.74 32.16
N ASP A 559 -4.68 76.46 32.54
CA ASP A 559 -3.84 77.38 33.32
C ASP A 559 -3.55 78.67 32.52
N GLN A 560 -3.29 78.56 31.20
CA GLN A 560 -3.13 79.70 30.30
C GLN A 560 -4.41 80.56 30.20
N LEU A 561 -5.59 79.93 30.11
CA LEU A 561 -6.88 80.63 30.11
C LEU A 561 -7.13 81.35 31.43
N ILE A 562 -6.90 80.70 32.57
CA ILE A 562 -7.04 81.29 33.92
C ILE A 562 -6.12 82.51 34.07
N ASN A 563 -4.85 82.41 33.66
CA ASN A 563 -3.90 83.52 33.73
C ASN A 563 -4.29 84.67 32.78
N SER A 564 -4.78 84.36 31.58
CA SER A 564 -5.30 85.36 30.64
C SER A 564 -6.51 86.10 31.22
N SER A 565 -7.43 85.40 31.89
CA SER A 565 -8.59 85.99 32.56
C SER A 565 -8.20 86.88 33.75
N LYS A 566 -7.23 86.46 34.57
CA LYS A 566 -6.69 87.29 35.67
C LYS A 566 -6.08 88.60 35.16
N ASN A 567 -5.32 88.53 34.06
CA ASN A 567 -4.73 89.72 33.45
C ASN A 567 -5.77 90.70 32.88
N GLN A 568 -6.88 90.20 32.33
CA GLN A 568 -8.00 91.06 31.87
C GLN A 568 -8.79 91.70 33.03
N ILE A 569 -8.89 91.02 34.18
CA ILE A 569 -9.55 91.57 35.38
C ILE A 569 -8.72 92.73 35.96
N ASN A 570 -7.39 92.60 36.00
CA ASN A 570 -6.49 93.63 36.51
C ASN A 570 -6.34 94.88 35.60
N GLN A 571 -6.96 94.90 34.42
CA GLN A 571 -6.94 96.05 33.50
C GLN A 571 -8.23 96.90 33.53
N LYS A 572 -9.17 96.63 34.45
CA LYS A 572 -10.37 97.46 34.63
C LYS A 572 -10.31 98.22 35.95
N ASN A 573 -10.44 99.55 35.86
CA ASN A 573 -10.38 100.48 36.99
C ASN A 573 -11.30 100.06 38.15
N PRO A 574 -10.82 100.11 39.41
CA PRO A 574 -11.57 99.67 40.58
C PRO A 574 -12.43 100.81 41.16
N GLU A 575 -13.40 101.32 40.39
CA GLU A 575 -14.39 102.26 40.93
C GLU A 575 -15.80 102.02 40.34
N ASN A 576 -16.76 101.81 41.25
CA ASN A 576 -18.21 101.73 41.00
C ASN A 576 -18.72 100.66 40.02
N ASN A 577 -18.85 99.40 40.48
CA ASN A 577 -20.11 98.63 40.38
C ASN A 577 -20.06 97.26 41.11
N LEU A 578 -20.36 97.25 42.42
CA LEU A 578 -20.26 96.01 43.21
C LEU A 578 -21.41 95.00 42.98
N ASN A 579 -22.48 95.37 42.27
CA ASN A 579 -23.72 94.58 42.20
C ASN A 579 -24.07 94.01 40.80
N TYR A 580 -23.27 94.28 39.77
CA TYR A 580 -23.44 93.71 38.42
C TYR A 580 -22.46 92.57 38.08
N SER A 581 -21.35 92.45 38.83
CA SER A 581 -20.26 91.51 38.53
C SER A 581 -20.64 90.04 38.77
N GLN A 582 -21.26 89.74 39.92
CA GLN A 582 -21.52 88.34 40.33
C GLN A 582 -22.51 87.60 39.42
N LYS A 583 -23.55 88.27 38.90
CA LYS A 583 -24.47 87.67 37.92
C LYS A 583 -23.81 87.42 36.57
N GLN A 584 -22.91 88.30 36.11
CA GLN A 584 -22.18 88.07 34.87
C GLN A 584 -21.11 86.98 35.03
N GLN A 585 -20.41 86.90 36.17
CA GLN A 585 -19.50 85.79 36.47
C GLN A 585 -20.23 84.45 36.48
N GLN A 586 -21.35 84.31 37.20
CA GLN A 586 -22.14 83.07 37.18
C GLN A 586 -22.68 82.71 35.79
N GLN A 587 -23.08 83.69 34.97
CA GLN A 587 -23.52 83.40 33.60
C GLN A 587 -22.37 82.96 32.69
N ILE A 588 -21.17 83.53 32.84
CA ILE A 588 -19.97 83.12 32.10
C ILE A 588 -19.50 81.73 32.56
N GLU A 589 -19.46 81.46 33.86
CA GLU A 589 -19.12 80.15 34.41
C GLU A 589 -20.11 79.07 33.95
N ASN A 590 -21.42 79.31 34.03
CA ASN A 590 -22.43 78.36 33.56
C ASN A 590 -22.34 78.12 32.04
N LYS A 591 -22.05 79.16 31.24
CA LYS A 591 -21.89 79.05 29.77
C LYS A 591 -20.59 78.34 29.37
N ASN A 592 -19.53 78.48 30.16
CA ASN A 592 -18.28 77.74 29.96
C ASN A 592 -18.41 76.29 30.42
N ARG A 593 -19.12 76.04 31.53
CA ARG A 593 -19.41 74.71 32.06
C ARG A 593 -20.30 73.89 31.12
N SER A 594 -21.32 74.50 30.49
CA SER A 594 -22.15 73.81 29.49
C SER A 594 -21.37 73.46 28.22
N LYS A 595 -20.48 74.34 27.74
CA LYS A 595 -19.56 74.03 26.62
C LYS A 595 -18.57 72.91 26.95
N LEU A 596 -18.05 72.87 28.18
CA LEU A 596 -17.17 71.79 28.64
C LEU A 596 -17.90 70.45 28.69
N LEU A 597 -19.15 70.43 29.19
CA LEU A 597 -19.99 69.24 29.22
C LEU A 597 -20.31 68.74 27.79
N SER A 598 -20.74 69.60 26.87
CA SER A 598 -21.05 69.17 25.50
C SER A 598 -19.81 68.67 24.74
N ASN A 599 -18.64 69.27 24.97
CA ASN A 599 -17.39 68.79 24.36
C ASN A 599 -16.99 67.41 24.92
N ASN A 600 -17.17 67.16 26.21
CA ASN A 600 -16.88 65.87 26.82
C ASN A 600 -17.85 64.77 26.33
N GLU A 601 -19.14 65.08 26.14
CA GLU A 601 -20.10 64.17 25.51
C GLU A 601 -19.71 63.80 24.07
N ILE A 602 -19.31 64.78 23.25
CA ILE A 602 -18.84 64.55 21.87
C ILE A 602 -17.59 63.67 21.84
N ILE A 603 -16.66 63.83 22.79
CA ILE A 603 -15.47 62.97 22.92
C ILE A 603 -15.87 61.55 23.34
N GLY A 604 -16.78 61.42 24.31
CA GLY A 604 -17.31 60.12 24.76
C GLY A 604 -17.96 59.33 23.63
N GLN A 605 -18.85 59.97 22.86
CA GLN A 605 -19.52 59.35 21.70
C GLN A 605 -18.50 58.91 20.63
N LYS A 606 -17.52 59.74 20.28
CA LYS A 606 -16.47 59.38 19.32
C LYS A 606 -15.61 58.21 19.78
N ASN A 607 -15.34 58.08 21.07
CA ASN A 607 -14.59 56.95 21.62
C ASN A 607 -15.42 55.66 21.60
N GLN A 608 -16.71 55.70 21.97
CA GLN A 608 -17.61 54.54 21.85
C GLN A 608 -17.71 54.06 20.39
N GLN A 609 -17.84 54.98 19.44
CA GLN A 609 -17.96 54.65 18.01
C GLN A 609 -16.68 54.04 17.43
N ARG A 610 -15.50 54.41 17.96
CA ARG A 610 -14.22 53.75 17.62
C ARG A 610 -14.13 52.32 18.17
N VAL A 611 -14.61 52.07 19.40
CA VAL A 611 -14.64 50.71 19.99
C VAL A 611 -15.58 49.80 19.20
N ILE A 612 -16.75 50.30 18.79
CA ILE A 612 -17.70 49.56 17.94
C ILE A 612 -17.03 49.20 16.60
N ASN A 613 -16.41 50.16 15.92
CA ASN A 613 -15.75 49.91 14.63
C ASN A 613 -14.53 48.96 14.74
N PHE A 614 -13.90 48.84 15.91
CA PHE A 614 -12.80 47.90 16.13
C PHE A 614 -13.31 46.47 16.32
N ASN A 615 -14.45 46.29 17.01
CA ASN A 615 -15.06 44.97 17.24
C ASN A 615 -15.81 44.41 16.00
N VAL A 616 -16.10 45.23 14.98
CA VAL A 616 -16.72 44.79 13.71
C VAL A 616 -15.68 44.32 12.68
N ASN A 617 -14.38 44.56 12.92
CA ASN A 617 -13.27 44.14 12.05
C ASN A 617 -12.41 43.01 12.67
N LYS A 618 -12.95 42.32 13.68
CA LYS A 618 -12.49 41.03 14.19
C LYS A 618 -13.49 39.96 13.79
#